data_AF-A0A953USG5-F1
#
_entry.id   AF-A0A953USG5-F1
#
_cell.length_a   1.000
_cell.length_b   1.000
_cell.length_c   1.000
_cell.angle_alpha   90.00
_cell.angle_beta   90.00
_cell.angle_gamma   90.00
#
_symmetry.space_group_name_H-M   'P 1'
#
loop_
_entity.id
_entity.type
_entity.pdbx_description
1 polymer ?
#
loop_
_entity_poly.entity_id
_entity_poly.type
_entity_poly.pdbx_seq_one_letter_code
_entity_poly.pdbx_strand_id
1 'polypeptide(L)' 'MAKKEKQNADNVRIDPLTLEVGRIAKLFALYMVRDVDDENKKVSRLNAVGFSPPEIALMLDKTESNVRVQISQAKKKREK' A
#
# COMPACT_ATOMS: atom_id res chain seq x y z
N MET A 1 6.97 -5.28 -42.60
CA MET A 1 6.62 -5.87 -41.29
C MET A 1 6.07 -4.77 -40.40
N ALA A 2 4.77 -4.80 -40.12
CA ALA A 2 4.05 -3.79 -39.35
C ALA A 2 4.44 -3.87 -37.86
N LYS A 3 4.91 -2.76 -37.29
CA LYS A 3 5.06 -2.61 -35.84
C LYS A 3 3.72 -2.13 -35.28
N LYS A 4 3.07 -3.04 -34.55
CA LYS A 4 1.84 -2.85 -33.78
C LYS A 4 1.89 -1.59 -32.92
N GLU A 5 0.74 -0.93 -32.87
CA GLU A 5 0.39 0.25 -32.10
C GLU A 5 0.72 0.08 -30.62
N LYS A 6 1.38 1.07 -30.03
CA LYS A 6 1.34 1.27 -28.57
C LYS A 6 0.00 1.94 -28.26
N GLN A 7 -0.91 1.10 -27.79
CA GLN A 7 -2.23 1.46 -27.31
C GLN A 7 -2.13 2.58 -26.26
N ASN A 8 -2.91 3.62 -26.54
CA ASN A 8 -3.55 4.57 -25.62
C ASN A 8 -3.06 4.56 -24.18
N ALA A 9 -2.37 5.64 -23.80
CA ALA A 9 -2.41 6.12 -22.43
C ALA A 9 -3.86 6.49 -22.12
N ASP A 10 -4.59 5.53 -21.56
CA ASP A 10 -5.91 5.76 -20.98
C ASP A 10 -5.82 6.97 -20.06
N ASN A 11 -6.49 8.05 -20.45
CA ASN A 11 -6.98 9.06 -19.53
C ASN A 11 -7.96 8.34 -18.60
N VAL A 12 -7.43 7.66 -17.58
CA VAL A 12 -8.23 7.11 -16.48
C VAL A 12 -8.84 8.32 -15.80
N ARG A 13 -10.05 8.68 -16.19
CA ARG A 13 -10.91 9.58 -15.42
C ARG A 13 -11.10 8.90 -14.07
N ILE A 14 -10.28 9.29 -13.10
CA ILE A 14 -10.40 8.82 -11.73
C ILE A 14 -11.78 9.28 -11.26
N ASP A 15 -12.67 8.32 -11.07
CA ASP A 15 -14.02 8.55 -10.59
C ASP A 15 -13.94 9.32 -9.25
N PRO A 16 -14.66 10.44 -9.09
CA PRO A 16 -14.63 11.25 -7.87
C PRO A 16 -14.87 10.43 -6.59
N LEU A 17 -15.74 9.41 -6.64
CA LEU A 17 -15.98 8.52 -5.51
C LEU A 17 -14.73 7.70 -5.14
N THR A 18 -13.98 7.22 -6.13
CA THR A 18 -12.71 6.50 -5.90
C THR A 18 -11.68 7.41 -5.21
N LEU A 19 -11.65 8.70 -5.55
CA LEU A 19 -10.78 9.68 -4.88
C LEU A 19 -11.19 9.86 -3.40
N GLU A 20 -12.48 9.99 -3.12
CA GLU A 20 -13.00 10.16 -1.76
C GLU A 20 -12.78 8.92 -0.90
N VAL A 21 -13.06 7.72 -1.43
CA VAL A 21 -12.77 6.45 -0.77
C VAL A 21 -11.28 6.32 -0.47
N GLY A 22 -10.41 6.71 -1.41
CA GLY A 22 -8.96 6.74 -1.19
C GLY A 22 -8.53 7.68 -0.07
N ARG A 23 -9.18 8.85 0.08
CA ARG A 23 -8.93 9.77 1.20
C ARG A 23 -9.37 9.19 2.54
N ILE A 24 -10.57 8.58 2.59
CA ILE A 24 -11.09 7.92 3.80
C ILE A 24 -10.17 6.78 4.23
N ALA A 25 -9.75 5.94 3.29
CA ALA A 25 -8.82 4.84 3.55
C ALA A 25 -7.51 5.34 4.16
N LYS A 26 -6.94 6.44 3.63
CA LYS A 26 -5.72 7.06 4.18
C LYS A 26 -5.90 7.57 5.61
N LEU A 27 -7.03 8.22 5.91
CA LEU A 27 -7.31 8.69 7.28
C LEU A 27 -7.45 7.52 8.26
N PHE A 28 -8.11 6.45 7.84
CA PHE A 28 -8.26 5.24 8.64
C PHE A 28 -6.91 4.54 8.87
N ALA A 29 -6.05 4.51 7.85
CA ALA A 29 -4.68 3.99 7.96
C ALA A 29 -3.86 4.76 9.00
N LEU A 30 -3.91 6.09 8.99
CA LEU A 30 -3.22 6.94 9.98
C LEU A 30 -3.75 6.69 11.40
N TYR A 31 -5.07 6.54 11.56
CA TYR A 31 -5.68 6.22 12.84
C TYR A 31 -5.21 4.85 13.38
N MET A 32 -5.16 3.83 12.51
CA MET A 32 -4.74 2.46 12.85
C MET A 32 -3.31 2.34 13.38
N VAL A 33 -2.43 3.25 12.97
CA VAL A 33 -1.01 3.23 13.32
C VAL A 33 -0.60 4.31 14.33
N ARG A 34 -1.56 5.15 14.76
CA ARG A 34 -1.29 6.28 15.68
C ARG A 34 -0.65 5.83 16.99
N ASP A 35 -1.16 4.76 17.58
CA ASP A 35 -0.74 4.28 18.91
C ASP A 35 0.25 3.10 18.79
N VAL A 36 1.01 3.02 17.69
CA VAL A 36 1.98 1.96 17.42
C VAL A 36 3.35 2.59 17.23
N ASP A 37 4.26 2.41 18.18
CA ASP A 37 5.62 2.95 18.04
C ASP A 37 6.53 2.07 17.15
N ASP A 38 6.25 0.76 17.10
CA ASP A 38 7.04 -0.19 16.33
C ASP A 38 6.65 -0.16 14.83
N GLU A 39 7.60 0.32 14.02
CA GLU A 39 7.48 0.41 12.57
C GLU A 39 7.09 -0.92 11.89
N ASN A 40 7.60 -2.06 12.36
CA ASN A 40 7.26 -3.37 11.78
C ASN A 40 5.80 -3.76 12.09
N LYS A 41 5.30 -3.33 13.25
CA LYS A 41 3.88 -3.52 13.62
C LYS A 41 2.97 -2.62 12.80
N LYS A 42 3.40 -1.39 12.46
CA LYS A 42 2.65 -0.50 11.55
C LYS A 42 2.47 -1.16 10.18
N VAL A 43 3.56 -1.64 9.57
CA VAL A 43 3.51 -2.36 8.29
C VAL A 43 2.62 -3.59 8.36
N SER A 44 2.73 -4.37 9.42
CA SER A 44 1.90 -5.57 9.62
C SER A 44 0.41 -5.25 9.73
N ARG A 45 0.04 -4.18 10.47
CA ARG A 45 -1.36 -3.73 10.60
C ARG A 45 -1.91 -3.24 9.27
N LEU A 46 -1.20 -2.36 8.58
CA LEU A 46 -1.67 -1.81 7.30
C LEU A 46 -1.85 -2.91 6.25
N ASN A 47 -0.92 -3.87 6.19
CA ASN A 47 -1.05 -5.03 5.30
C ASN A 47 -2.25 -5.92 5.68
N ALA A 48 -2.58 -6.06 6.97
CA ALA A 48 -3.75 -6.83 7.42
C ALA A 48 -5.09 -6.15 7.06
N VAL A 49 -5.11 -4.82 6.95
CA VAL A 49 -6.28 -4.04 6.50
C VAL A 49 -6.43 -4.04 4.98
N GLY A 50 -5.44 -4.55 4.24
CA GLY A 50 -5.51 -4.75 2.79
C GLY A 50 -4.76 -3.70 1.96
N PHE A 51 -3.98 -2.81 2.59
CA PHE A 51 -3.13 -1.89 1.84
C PHE A 51 -2.02 -2.65 1.10
N SER A 52 -1.76 -2.22 -0.13
CA SER A 52 -0.70 -2.80 -0.95
C SER A 52 0.70 -2.33 -0.48
N PRO A 53 1.77 -3.09 -0.75
CA PRO A 53 3.13 -2.69 -0.42
C PRO A 53 3.54 -1.28 -0.89
N PRO A 54 3.21 -0.82 -2.13
CA PRO A 54 3.53 0.55 -2.55
C PRO A 54 2.74 1.62 -1.78
N GLU A 55 1.47 1.36 -1.42
CA GLU A 55 0.69 2.31 -0.62
C GLU A 55 1.26 2.45 0.79
N ILE A 56 1.62 1.34 1.44
CA ILE A 56 2.24 1.35 2.76
C ILE A 56 3.59 2.08 2.73
N ALA A 57 4.38 1.86 1.68
CA ALA A 57 5.64 2.54 1.47
C ALA A 57 5.46 4.07 1.41
N LEU A 58 4.46 4.54 0.67
CA LEU A 58 4.12 5.97 0.61
C LEU A 58 3.61 6.52 1.95
N MET A 59 2.83 5.74 2.70
CA MET A 59 2.28 6.17 4.00
C MET A 59 3.32 6.28 5.11
N LEU A 60 4.34 5.41 5.09
CA LEU A 60 5.35 5.32 6.15
C LEU A 60 6.72 5.88 5.74
N ASP A 61 6.80 6.53 4.58
CA ASP A 61 8.04 7.04 3.98
C ASP A 61 9.15 5.98 3.92
N LYS A 62 8.82 4.84 3.30
CA LYS A 62 9.74 3.70 3.11
C LYS A 62 9.82 3.33 1.64
N THR A 63 10.81 2.50 1.30
CA THR A 63 10.85 1.84 -0.01
C THR A 63 9.91 0.63 -0.04
N GLU A 64 9.29 0.36 -1.19
CA GLU A 64 8.42 -0.81 -1.38
C GLU A 64 9.16 -2.13 -1.07
N SER A 65 10.44 -2.22 -1.44
CA SER A 65 11.28 -3.39 -1.15
C SER A 65 11.38 -3.65 0.35
N ASN A 66 11.62 -2.60 1.15
CA ASN A 66 11.70 -2.72 2.61
C ASN A 66 10.36 -3.22 3.21
N VAL A 67 9.24 -2.67 2.74
CA VAL A 67 7.90 -3.10 3.16
C VAL A 67 7.66 -4.58 2.84
N ARG A 68 8.02 -5.03 1.64
CA ARG A 68 7.88 -6.45 1.23
C ARG A 68 8.73 -7.38 2.11
N VAL A 69 9.95 -6.97 2.45
CA VAL A 69 10.83 -7.73 3.36
C VAL A 69 10.19 -7.83 4.75
N GLN A 70 9.70 -6.73 5.31
CA GLN A 70 9.04 -6.72 6.63
C GLN A 70 7.79 -7.60 6.66
N ILE A 71 6.96 -7.55 5.62
CA ILE A 71 5.79 -8.43 5.49
C ILE A 71 6.22 -9.91 5.44
N SER A 72 7.26 -10.24 4.68
CA SER A 72 7.78 -11.61 4.57
C SER A 72 8.32 -12.13 5.91
N GLN A 73 9.10 -11.30 6.62
CA GLN A 73 9.62 -11.64 7.94
C GLN A 73 8.50 -11.81 8.98
N ALA A 74 7.47 -10.94 8.95
CA ALA A 74 6.31 -11.04 9.83
C ALA A 74 5.53 -12.34 9.61
N LYS A 75 5.39 -12.81 8.36
CA LYS A 75 4.76 -14.10 8.04
C LYS A 75 5.56 -15.27 8.60
N LYS A 76 6.88 -15.30 8.35
CA LYS A 76 7.77 -16.37 8.89
C LYS A 76 7.75 -16.47 10.41
N LYS A 77 7.57 -15.35 11.11
CA LYS A 77 7.49 -15.33 12.58
C LYS A 77 6.18 -15.91 13.12
N ARG A 78 5.10 -15.92 12.34
CA ARG A 78 3.82 -16.53 12.72
C ARG A 78 3.77 -18.04 12.50
N GLU A 79 4.65 -18.57 11.65
CA GLU A 79 4.73 -19.99 11.33
C GLU A 79 5.62 -20.79 12.32
N LYS A 80 6.28 -20.11 13.27
CA LYS A 80 7.05 -20.71 14.37
C LYS A 80 6.29 -20.61 15.67
#